data_AF-A0A3R6V268-F1
#
_entry.id   AF-A0A3R6V268-F1
#
_cell.length_a   1.000
_cell.length_b   1.000
_cell.length_c   1.000
_cell.angle_alpha   90.00
_cell.angle_beta   90.00
_cell.angle_gamma   90.00
#
_symmetry.space_group_name_H-M   'P 1'
#
loop_
_entity.id
_entity.type
_entity.pdbx_description
1 polymer ?
#
loop_
_entity_poly.entity_id
_entity_poly.type
_entity_poly.pdbx_seq_one_letter_code
_entity_poly.pdbx_strand_id
1 'polypeptide(L)'
;LFLYLMGSFGAALAFGYVEGNQVNLLITGSLMSWFMLGAWGSLYAYTPENYPTNIRAMGCAYPGGVSRVGAIAGSYIIPIMLGAGWGIKTIMWVAGGVPLIFIALVLLVFGYETRGQDLESVPLVEAHLKEKNAQFAVATPVHE
;
A
#
# COMPACT_ATOMS: atom_id res chain seq x y z
N LEU A 1 -5.98 5.78 4.47
CA LEU A 1 -4.87 4.81 4.29
C LEU A 1 -3.60 5.21 5.05
N PHE A 2 -2.99 6.37 4.77
CA PHE A 2 -1.74 6.83 5.43
C PHE A 2 -1.77 6.78 6.97
N LEU A 3 -2.83 7.32 7.59
CA LEU A 3 -2.99 7.32 9.05
C LEU A 3 -2.99 5.90 9.65
N TYR A 4 -3.63 4.94 8.97
CA TYR A 4 -3.64 3.56 9.41
C TYR A 4 -2.24 2.93 9.31
N LEU A 5 -1.46 3.23 8.26
CA LEU A 5 -0.09 2.73 8.14
C LEU A 5 0.85 3.29 9.21
N MET A 6 0.73 4.58 9.54
CA MET A 6 1.48 5.20 10.63
C MET A 6 1.09 4.62 12.00
N GLY A 7 -0.20 4.36 12.21
CA GLY A 7 -0.71 3.67 13.40
C GLY A 7 -0.19 2.24 13.51
N SER A 8 -0.21 1.47 12.41
CA SER A 8 0.35 0.12 12.34
C SER A 8 1.85 0.11 12.62
N PHE A 9 2.60 1.09 12.07
CA PHE A 9 4.04 1.24 12.34
C PHE A 9 4.32 1.44 13.83
N GLY A 10 3.63 2.41 14.45
CA GLY A 10 3.77 2.67 15.88
C GLY A 10 3.38 1.46 16.74
N ALA A 11 2.28 0.79 16.41
CA ALA A 11 1.82 -0.38 17.13
C ALA A 11 2.76 -1.59 16.97
N ALA A 12 3.33 -1.82 15.78
CA ALA A 12 4.31 -2.88 15.54
C ALA A 12 5.61 -2.65 16.33
N LEU A 13 6.08 -1.41 16.41
CA LEU A 13 7.23 -1.07 17.26
C LEU A 13 6.90 -1.22 18.74
N ALA A 14 5.74 -0.74 19.19
CA ALA A 14 5.30 -0.96 20.57
C ALA A 14 5.28 -2.46 20.92
N PHE A 15 4.74 -3.31 20.05
CA PHE A 15 4.72 -4.76 20.24
C PHE A 15 6.14 -5.36 20.38
N GLY A 16 7.13 -4.85 19.65
CA GLY A 16 8.51 -5.33 19.73
C GLY A 16 9.32 -4.85 20.94
N TYR A 17 9.00 -3.69 21.49
CA TYR A 17 9.76 -3.07 22.59
C TYR A 17 9.16 -3.29 23.98
N VAL A 18 7.88 -3.65 24.05
CA VAL A 18 7.18 -3.88 25.31
C VAL A 18 7.62 -5.21 25.95
N GLU A 19 7.65 -5.24 27.28
CA GLU A 19 7.96 -6.44 28.05
C GLU A 19 6.96 -7.56 27.77
N GLY A 20 7.44 -8.80 27.71
CA GLY A 20 6.68 -10.02 27.40
C GLY A 20 5.68 -10.45 28.48
N ASN A 21 4.85 -9.53 28.95
CA ASN A 21 3.70 -9.79 29.82
C ASN A 21 2.46 -10.05 28.94
N GLN A 22 1.63 -11.02 29.34
CA GLN A 22 0.39 -11.38 28.64
C GLN A 22 -0.50 -10.17 28.34
N VAL A 23 -0.70 -9.27 29.32
CA VAL A 23 -1.57 -8.09 29.17
C VAL A 23 -0.99 -7.13 28.12
N ASN A 24 0.31 -6.91 28.20
CA ASN A 24 1.05 -6.03 27.30
C ASN A 24 1.01 -6.49 25.85
N LEU A 25 1.26 -7.78 25.61
CA LEU A 25 1.21 -8.38 24.27
C LEU A 25 -0.22 -8.39 23.72
N LEU A 26 -1.22 -8.61 24.56
CA LEU A 26 -2.62 -8.57 24.15
C LEU A 26 -3.03 -7.17 23.70
N ILE A 27 -2.69 -6.13 24.47
CA ILE A 27 -3.04 -4.73 24.14
C ILE A 27 -2.31 -4.31 22.86
N THR A 28 -0.99 -4.48 22.82
CA THR A 28 -0.17 -4.05 21.66
C THR A 28 -0.52 -4.85 20.40
N GLY A 29 -0.75 -6.15 20.52
CA GLY A 29 -1.14 -7.01 19.40
C GLY A 29 -2.56 -6.69 18.88
N SER A 30 -3.49 -6.38 19.77
CA SER A 30 -4.85 -5.95 19.39
C SER A 30 -4.83 -4.60 18.67
N LEU A 31 -4.07 -3.63 19.18
CA LEU A 31 -3.89 -2.34 18.52
C LEU A 31 -3.24 -2.49 17.14
N MET A 32 -2.17 -3.29 17.06
CA MET A 32 -1.51 -3.59 15.79
C MET A 32 -2.49 -4.20 14.78
N SER A 33 -3.31 -5.17 15.21
CA SER A 33 -4.32 -5.82 14.37
C SER A 33 -5.40 -4.84 13.91
N TRP A 34 -5.88 -3.97 14.80
CA TRP A 34 -6.89 -2.96 14.47
C TRP A 34 -6.41 -2.00 13.38
N PHE A 35 -5.22 -1.41 13.56
CA PHE A 35 -4.66 -0.49 12.56
C PHE A 35 -4.36 -1.20 11.25
N MET A 36 -3.86 -2.44 11.32
CA MET A 36 -3.54 -3.22 10.13
C MET A 36 -4.81 -3.54 9.33
N LEU A 37 -5.89 -3.98 9.98
CA LEU A 37 -7.18 -4.23 9.33
C LEU A 37 -7.77 -2.94 8.72
N GLY A 38 -7.63 -1.80 9.41
CA GLY A 38 -8.02 -0.51 8.86
C GLY A 38 -7.21 -0.09 7.62
N ALA A 39 -5.92 -0.40 7.59
CA ALA A 39 -5.07 -0.20 6.42
C ALA A 39 -5.52 -1.07 5.24
N TRP A 40 -5.80 -2.36 5.47
CA TRP A 40 -6.33 -3.26 4.45
C TRP A 40 -7.67 -2.78 3.87
N GLY A 41 -8.61 -2.39 4.74
CA GLY A 41 -9.91 -1.87 4.30
C GLY A 41 -9.77 -0.61 3.46
N SER A 42 -8.93 0.33 3.90
CA SER A 42 -8.65 1.56 3.15
C SER A 42 -7.98 1.27 1.80
N LEU A 43 -7.04 0.32 1.77
CA LEU A 43 -6.31 -0.04 0.56
C LEU A 43 -7.23 -0.64 -0.50
N TYR A 44 -8.18 -1.49 -0.10
CA TYR A 44 -9.13 -2.11 -1.03
C TYR A 44 -10.13 -1.11 -1.63
N ALA A 45 -10.47 -0.05 -0.90
CA ALA A 45 -11.25 1.07 -1.47
C ALA A 45 -10.37 1.94 -2.38
N TYR A 46 -9.15 2.27 -1.94
CA TYR A 46 -8.25 3.16 -2.65
C TYR A 46 -7.72 2.60 -3.98
N THR A 47 -7.39 1.31 -4.04
CA THR A 47 -6.79 0.68 -5.22
C THR A 47 -7.65 0.84 -6.50
N PRO A 48 -8.96 0.49 -6.50
CA PRO A 48 -9.80 0.66 -7.68
C PRO A 48 -10.10 2.12 -8.04
N GLU A 49 -10.03 3.04 -7.08
CA GLU A 49 -10.28 4.48 -7.33
C GLU A 49 -9.17 5.14 -8.16
N ASN A 50 -7.96 4.56 -8.15
CA ASN A 50 -6.84 5.05 -8.95
C ASN A 50 -6.93 4.68 -10.45
N TYR A 51 -7.90 3.86 -10.84
CA TYR A 51 -8.01 3.35 -12.20
C TYR A 51 -9.39 3.62 -12.81
N PRO A 52 -9.44 4.12 -14.06
CA PRO A 52 -10.70 4.28 -14.77
C PRO A 52 -11.35 2.92 -15.04
N THR A 53 -12.68 2.94 -15.18
CA THR A 53 -13.53 1.75 -15.18
C THR A 53 -13.10 0.71 -16.21
N ASN A 54 -12.61 1.16 -17.38
CA ASN A 54 -12.18 0.31 -18.49
C ASN A 54 -10.94 -0.56 -18.21
N ILE A 55 -9.99 -0.10 -17.39
CA ILE A 55 -8.73 -0.82 -17.08
C ILE A 55 -8.62 -1.23 -15.61
N ARG A 56 -9.59 -0.85 -14.76
CA ARG A 56 -9.57 -1.07 -13.31
C ARG A 56 -9.29 -2.52 -12.92
N ALA A 57 -9.90 -3.48 -13.59
CA ALA A 57 -9.69 -4.90 -13.30
C ALA A 57 -8.21 -5.30 -13.48
N MET A 58 -7.57 -4.87 -14.57
CA MET A 58 -6.16 -5.16 -14.83
C MET A 58 -5.23 -4.35 -13.92
N GLY A 59 -5.55 -3.07 -13.67
CA GLY A 59 -4.79 -2.19 -12.79
C GLY A 59 -4.73 -2.68 -11.35
N CYS A 60 -5.81 -3.26 -10.83
CA CYS A 60 -5.84 -3.88 -9.50
C CYS A 60 -5.17 -5.27 -9.46
N ALA A 61 -5.21 -6.02 -10.57
CA ALA A 61 -4.69 -7.40 -10.61
C ALA A 61 -3.16 -7.46 -10.55
N TYR A 62 -2.45 -6.54 -11.22
CA TYR A 62 -0.99 -6.52 -11.24
C TYR A 62 -0.37 -6.41 -9.84
N PRO A 63 -0.72 -5.41 -9.01
CA PRO A 63 -0.24 -5.31 -7.64
C PRO A 63 -0.63 -6.53 -6.79
N GLY A 64 -1.83 -7.08 -7.03
CA GLY A 64 -2.28 -8.32 -6.41
C GLY A 64 -1.34 -9.51 -6.68
N GLY A 65 -0.86 -9.66 -7.92
CA GLY A 65 0.13 -10.68 -8.28
C GLY A 65 1.48 -10.46 -7.60
N VAL A 66 2.00 -9.23 -7.62
CA VAL A 66 3.28 -8.88 -6.97
C VAL A 66 3.23 -9.13 -5.46
N SER A 67 2.08 -8.89 -4.83
CA SER A 67 1.90 -9.14 -3.39
C SER A 67 2.20 -10.60 -2.97
N ARG A 68 2.06 -11.56 -3.89
CA ARG A 68 2.31 -12.98 -3.59
C ARG A 68 3.78 -13.30 -3.46
N VAL A 69 4.63 -12.64 -4.25
CA VAL A 69 6.09 -12.75 -4.09
C VAL A 69 6.50 -12.20 -2.73
N GLY A 70 5.95 -11.05 -2.33
CA GLY A 70 6.17 -10.47 -1.02
C GLY A 70 5.69 -11.37 0.12
N ALA A 71 4.50 -11.99 -0.03
CA ALA A 71 3.96 -12.91 0.97
C ALA A 71 4.83 -14.15 1.14
N ILE A 72 5.26 -14.77 0.03
CA ILE A 72 6.16 -15.94 0.05
C ILE A 72 7.48 -15.57 0.71
N ALA A 73 8.12 -14.49 0.27
CA ALA A 73 9.39 -14.03 0.83
C ALA A 73 9.26 -13.72 2.34
N GLY A 74 8.23 -12.99 2.73
CA GLY A 74 7.97 -12.62 4.13
C GLY A 74 7.74 -13.85 5.03
N SER A 75 7.00 -14.85 4.56
CA SER A 75 6.77 -16.10 5.31
C SER A 75 8.06 -16.89 5.57
N TYR A 76 9.08 -16.76 4.72
CA TYR A 76 10.38 -17.43 4.93
C TYR A 76 11.35 -16.60 5.77
N ILE A 77 11.37 -15.27 5.60
CA ILE A 77 12.34 -14.40 6.28
C ILE A 77 12.20 -14.49 7.81
N ILE A 78 10.97 -14.45 8.34
CA ILE A 78 10.76 -14.40 9.79
C ILE A 78 11.22 -15.68 10.51
N PRO A 79 10.86 -16.90 10.07
CA PRO A 79 11.38 -18.13 10.67
C PRO A 79 12.90 -18.26 10.56
N ILE A 80 13.50 -17.85 9.43
CA ILE A 80 14.96 -17.89 9.25
C ILE A 80 15.66 -16.97 10.25
N MET A 81 15.15 -15.75 10.45
CA MET A 81 15.69 -14.81 11.44
C MET A 81 15.59 -15.37 12.86
N LEU A 82 14.45 -15.99 13.21
CA LEU A 82 14.29 -16.66 14.50
C LEU A 82 15.31 -17.79 14.68
N GLY A 83 15.49 -18.64 13.66
CA GLY A 83 16.48 -19.72 13.68
C GLY A 83 17.94 -19.24 13.78
N ALA A 84 18.23 -18.06 13.25
CA ALA A 84 19.53 -17.41 13.35
C ALA A 84 19.76 -16.67 14.69
N GLY A 85 18.81 -16.73 15.63
CA GLY A 85 18.93 -16.11 16.96
C GLY A 85 18.73 -14.59 16.97
N TRP A 86 18.06 -14.02 15.97
CA TRP A 86 17.80 -12.59 15.93
C TRP A 86 16.78 -12.18 17.01
N GLY A 87 17.02 -11.06 17.67
CA GLY A 87 16.12 -10.54 18.70
C GLY A 87 14.76 -10.10 18.13
N ILE A 88 13.71 -10.22 18.96
CA ILE A 88 12.34 -9.86 18.59
C ILE A 88 12.21 -8.42 18.07
N LYS A 89 13.01 -7.50 18.63
CA LYS A 89 13.06 -6.08 18.23
C LYS A 89 13.48 -5.93 16.77
N THR A 90 14.53 -6.64 16.36
CA THR A 90 15.03 -6.58 14.98
C THR A 90 14.03 -7.21 14.03
N ILE A 91 13.39 -8.30 14.43
CA ILE A 91 12.34 -8.96 13.64
C ILE A 91 11.16 -8.01 13.42
N MET A 92 10.71 -7.29 14.45
CA MET A 92 9.63 -6.30 14.30
C MET A 92 10.02 -5.13 13.39
N TRP A 93 11.28 -4.67 13.43
CA TRP A 93 11.78 -3.67 12.48
C TRP A 93 11.75 -4.16 11.03
N VAL A 94 12.17 -5.40 10.78
CA VAL A 94 12.18 -5.97 9.42
C VAL A 94 10.77 -6.29 8.93
N ALA A 95 9.90 -6.81 9.80
CA ALA A 95 8.55 -7.27 9.42
C ALA A 95 7.52 -6.14 9.31
N GLY A 96 7.59 -5.17 10.22
CA GLY A 96 6.58 -4.12 10.36
C GLY A 96 7.17 -2.72 10.31
N GLY A 97 8.33 -2.47 10.90
CA GLY A 97 8.94 -1.14 10.96
C GLY A 97 9.26 -0.56 9.57
N VAL A 98 10.30 -1.11 8.93
CA VAL A 98 10.81 -0.64 7.64
C VAL A 98 9.77 -0.72 6.52
N PRO A 99 9.00 -1.83 6.36
CA PRO A 99 8.03 -1.91 5.28
C PRO A 99 6.87 -0.92 5.44
N LEU A 100 6.31 -0.76 6.65
CA LEU A 100 5.16 0.13 6.85
C LEU A 100 5.54 1.60 6.67
N ILE A 101 6.71 2.02 7.17
CA ILE A 101 7.17 3.40 6.97
C ILE A 101 7.52 3.68 5.51
N PHE A 102 8.12 2.71 4.83
CA PHE A 102 8.41 2.82 3.40
C PHE A 102 7.13 3.00 2.58
N ILE A 103 6.10 2.19 2.82
CA ILE A 103 4.81 2.30 2.13
C ILE A 103 4.12 3.63 2.48
N ALA A 104 4.17 4.06 3.75
CA ALA A 104 3.62 5.34 4.15
C ALA A 104 4.31 6.51 3.43
N LEU A 105 5.63 6.47 3.28
CA LEU A 105 6.40 7.48 2.53
C LEU A 105 6.05 7.46 1.04
N VAL A 106 5.95 6.27 0.43
CA VAL A 106 5.54 6.14 -0.97
C VAL A 106 4.14 6.74 -1.17
N LEU A 107 3.19 6.49 -0.27
CA LEU A 107 1.87 7.12 -0.35
C LEU A 107 1.91 8.64 -0.11
N LEU A 108 2.84 9.15 0.69
CA LEU A 108 2.97 10.59 0.89
C LEU A 108 3.49 11.27 -0.38
N VAL A 109 4.40 10.63 -1.11
CA VAL A 109 5.03 11.18 -2.33
C VAL A 109 4.19 10.93 -3.58
N PHE A 110 3.61 9.75 -3.72
CA PHE A 110 2.91 9.29 -4.93
C PHE A 110 1.40 9.07 -4.72
N GLY A 111 0.92 9.14 -3.48
CA GLY A 111 -0.50 8.96 -3.20
C GLY A 111 -1.32 10.14 -3.70
N TYR A 112 -2.44 9.82 -4.32
CA TYR A 112 -3.39 10.77 -4.87
C TYR A 112 -4.63 10.76 -3.98
N GLU A 113 -5.20 11.92 -3.66
CA GLU A 113 -6.45 11.94 -2.89
C GLU A 113 -7.64 11.75 -3.84
N THR A 114 -8.26 10.58 -3.77
CA THR A 114 -9.38 10.17 -4.62
C THR A 114 -10.74 10.65 -4.11
N ARG A 115 -10.81 11.19 -2.89
CA ARG A 115 -12.07 11.60 -2.26
C ARG A 115 -12.79 12.71 -3.05
N GLY A 116 -13.99 12.37 -3.53
CA GLY A 116 -14.91 13.33 -4.14
C GLY A 116 -14.60 13.68 -5.60
N GLN A 117 -13.74 12.90 -6.25
CA GLN A 117 -13.41 13.07 -7.65
C GLN A 117 -14.08 12.02 -8.54
N ASP A 118 -14.30 12.37 -9.80
CA ASP A 118 -14.82 11.43 -10.79
C ASP A 118 -13.72 10.42 -11.18
N LEU A 119 -14.09 9.15 -11.24
CA LEU A 119 -13.21 8.03 -11.60
C LEU A 119 -12.77 8.09 -13.07
N GLU A 120 -13.52 8.81 -13.91
CA GLU A 120 -13.20 9.03 -15.32
C GLU A 120 -12.14 10.14 -15.51
N SER A 121 -12.02 11.08 -14.57
CA SER A 121 -11.10 12.22 -14.64
C SER A 121 -9.76 11.95 -13.94
N VAL A 122 -9.17 10.76 -14.14
CA VAL A 122 -7.83 10.50 -13.58
C VAL A 122 -6.83 11.44 -14.27
N PRO A 123 -6.12 12.34 -13.56
CA PRO A 123 -5.33 13.42 -14.18
C PRO A 123 -4.28 12.92 -15.17
N LEU A 124 -3.70 11.75 -14.89
CA LEU A 124 -2.71 11.09 -15.76
C LEU A 124 -3.32 10.56 -17.05
N VAL A 125 -4.54 10.03 -17.00
CA VAL A 125 -5.25 9.53 -18.18
C VAL A 125 -5.74 10.72 -18.99
N GLU A 126 -6.25 11.76 -18.35
CA GLU A 126 -6.68 12.99 -19.03
C GLU A 126 -5.51 13.69 -19.72
N ALA A 127 -4.34 13.78 -19.08
CA ALA A 127 -3.12 14.31 -19.70
C ALA A 127 -2.70 13.48 -20.93
N HIS A 128 -2.73 12.15 -20.84
CA HIS A 128 -2.36 11.27 -21.95
C HIS A 128 -3.39 11.28 -23.09
N LEU A 129 -4.69 11.36 -22.77
CA LEU A 129 -5.75 11.52 -23.76
C LEU A 129 -5.65 12.88 -24.45
N LYS A 130 -5.29 13.95 -23.72
CA LYS A 130 -5.08 15.28 -24.29
C LYS A 130 -3.86 15.31 -25.22
N GLU A 131 -2.78 14.64 -24.85
CA GLU A 131 -1.60 14.46 -25.71
C GLU A 131 -1.93 13.66 -26.97
N LYS A 132 -2.59 12.50 -26.84
CA LYS A 132 -3.04 11.70 -27.99
C LYS A 132 -4.01 12.48 -28.88
N ASN A 133 -5.01 13.13 -28.32
CA ASN A 133 -5.98 13.92 -29.09
C ASN A 133 -5.32 15.11 -29.78
N ALA A 134 -4.32 15.75 -29.16
CA ALA A 134 -3.51 16.78 -29.83
C ALA A 134 -2.69 16.18 -30.99
N GLN A 135 -2.16 14.98 -30.84
CA GLN A 135 -1.42 14.27 -31.89
C GLN A 135 -2.32 13.85 -33.06
N PHE A 136 -3.56 13.42 -32.80
CA PHE A 136 -4.53 13.04 -33.83
C PHE A 136 -5.24 14.24 -34.47
N ALA A 137 -5.44 15.34 -33.74
CA ALA A 137 -6.02 16.57 -34.27
C ALA A 137 -5.13 17.27 -35.32
N VAL A 138 -3.82 17.02 -35.30
CA VAL A 138 -2.88 17.52 -36.32
C VAL A 138 -2.85 16.64 -37.57
N ALA A 139 -3.44 15.44 -37.53
CA ALA A 139 -3.25 14.40 -38.56
C ALA A 139 -4.41 14.24 -39.56
N THR A 140 -5.51 14.99 -39.47
CA THR A 140 -6.55 14.97 -40.51
C THR A 140 -6.36 16.14 -41.48
N PRO A 141 -5.67 15.96 -42.62
CA PRO A 141 -5.90 16.84 -43.74
C PRO A 141 -7.34 16.60 -44.17
N VAL A 142 -8.17 17.63 -44.00
CA VAL A 142 -9.50 17.67 -44.62
C VAL A 142 -9.23 17.67 -46.12
N HIS A 143 -9.36 16.51 -46.74
CA HIS A 143 -9.40 16.42 -48.20
C HIS A 143 -10.78 16.92 -48.63
N GLU A 144 -10.79 18.16 -49.12
CA GLU A 144 -11.84 18.75 -49.96
C GLU A 144 -12.11 17.90 -51.20
#